data_AF-A0A2N7RIW3-F1
#
_entry.id   AF-A0A2N7RIW3-F1
#
_cell.length_a   1.000
_cell.length_b   1.000
_cell.length_c   1.000
_cell.angle_alpha   90.00
_cell.angle_beta   90.00
_cell.angle_gamma   90.00
#
_symmetry.space_group_name_H-M   'P 1'
#
loop_
_entity.id
_entity.type
_entity.pdbx_description
1 polymer ?
#
loop_
_entity_poly.entity_id
_entity_poly.type
_entity_poly.pdbx_seq_one_letter_code
_entity_poly.pdbx_strand_id
1 'polypeptide(L)'
;MAREAIEGHFEVLAEDGAPIPPASKLGVHVSNPQYVGCAWAVVDIDVTKYLGKAQKLNITLPGYLLNRIDEYVLHHPEEKSRSGFLASAALKVLQQG
;
A
#
# COMPACT_ATOMS: atom_id res chain seq x y z
N MET A 1 -3.59 -4.74 -19.48
CA MET A 1 -4.70 -5.65 -19.13
C MET A 1 -4.88 -5.81 -17.62
N ALA A 2 -4.16 -6.68 -16.90
CA ALA A 2 -4.43 -6.93 -15.47
C ALA A 2 -4.10 -5.74 -14.56
N ARG A 3 -2.91 -5.13 -14.71
CA ARG A 3 -2.51 -3.92 -13.98
C ARG A 3 -3.51 -2.77 -14.19
N GLU A 4 -3.77 -2.44 -15.46
CA GLU A 4 -4.70 -1.36 -15.86
C GLU A 4 -6.11 -1.57 -15.30
N ALA A 5 -6.63 -2.81 -15.30
CA ALA A 5 -7.95 -3.11 -14.75
C ALA A 5 -8.01 -2.89 -13.23
N ILE A 6 -6.95 -3.25 -12.50
CA ILE A 6 -6.87 -3.00 -11.05
C ILE A 6 -6.73 -1.50 -10.77
N GLU A 7 -5.85 -0.81 -11.50
CA GLU A 7 -5.66 0.64 -11.38
C GLU A 7 -6.96 1.41 -11.67
N GLY A 8 -7.68 1.07 -12.74
CA GLY A 8 -8.97 1.69 -13.06
C GLY A 8 -10.07 1.38 -12.03
N HIS A 9 -10.08 0.19 -11.43
CA HIS A 9 -11.00 -0.09 -10.32
C HIS A 9 -10.68 0.75 -9.08
N PHE A 10 -9.39 0.94 -8.76
CA PHE A 10 -8.97 1.77 -7.65
C PHE A 10 -9.29 3.26 -7.87
N GLU A 11 -9.26 3.75 -9.11
CA GLU A 11 -9.72 5.10 -9.46
C GLU A 11 -11.21 5.27 -9.09
N VAL A 12 -12.07 4.35 -9.52
CA VAL A 12 -13.51 4.39 -9.17
C VAL A 12 -13.73 4.35 -7.66
N LEU A 13 -13.04 3.46 -6.94
CA LEU A 13 -13.16 3.39 -5.48
C LEU A 13 -12.72 4.70 -4.81
N ALA A 14 -11.64 5.32 -5.30
CA ALA A 14 -11.16 6.59 -4.76
C ALA A 14 -12.13 7.75 -5.03
N GLU A 15 -12.75 7.78 -6.22
CA GLU A 15 -13.78 8.76 -6.57
C GLU A 15 -15.02 8.63 -5.68
N ASP A 16 -15.42 7.40 -5.37
CA ASP A 16 -16.56 7.10 -4.49
C ASP A 16 -16.23 7.26 -2.99
N GLY A 17 -14.98 7.58 -2.64
CA GLY A 17 -14.51 7.63 -1.25
C GLY A 17 -14.53 6.27 -0.53
N ALA A 18 -14.57 5.18 -1.30
CA ALA A 18 -14.55 3.82 -0.79
C ALA A 18 -13.12 3.38 -0.45
N PRO A 19 -12.93 2.49 0.54
CA PRO A 19 -11.61 2.01 0.91
C PRO A 19 -11.01 1.13 -0.18
N ILE A 20 -9.70 1.30 -0.43
CA ILE A 20 -8.94 0.41 -1.31
C ILE A 20 -8.74 -0.94 -0.59
N PRO A 21 -9.15 -2.07 -1.21
CA PRO A 21 -9.06 -3.37 -0.56
C PRO A 21 -7.60 -3.79 -0.35
N PRO A 22 -7.29 -4.45 0.79
CA PRO A 22 -5.95 -4.94 1.07
C PRO A 22 -5.60 -6.13 0.17
N ALA A 23 -4.31 -6.27 -0.15
CA ALA A 23 -3.82 -7.43 -0.87
C ALA A 23 -3.93 -8.71 -0.02
N SER A 24 -4.50 -9.76 -0.60
CA SER A 24 -4.56 -11.08 0.03
C SER A 24 -3.26 -11.86 -0.17
N LYS A 25 -2.94 -12.76 0.76
CA LYS A 25 -1.79 -13.66 0.61
C LYS A 25 -2.04 -14.63 -0.56
N LEU A 26 -1.01 -14.85 -1.38
CA LEU A 26 -1.09 -15.76 -2.52
C LEU A 26 -1.63 -17.16 -2.14
N GLY A 27 -1.21 -17.69 -0.99
CA GLY A 27 -1.63 -19.01 -0.51
C GLY A 27 -3.14 -19.18 -0.32
N VAL A 28 -3.87 -18.10 -0.04
CA VAL A 28 -5.34 -18.12 0.06
C VAL A 28 -5.97 -18.48 -1.28
N HIS A 29 -5.39 -17.99 -2.38
CA HIS A 29 -5.91 -18.25 -3.71
C HIS A 29 -5.41 -19.59 -4.28
N VAL A 30 -4.14 -19.95 -4.03
CA VAL A 30 -3.55 -21.24 -4.45
C VAL A 30 -4.30 -22.44 -3.85
N SER A 31 -4.77 -22.32 -2.60
CA SER A 31 -5.50 -23.38 -1.91
C SER A 31 -7.00 -23.46 -2.27
N ASN A 32 -7.52 -22.53 -3.08
CA ASN A 32 -8.92 -22.51 -3.46
C ASN A 32 -9.21 -23.52 -4.60
N PRO A 33 -10.11 -24.50 -4.38
CA PRO A 33 -10.47 -25.49 -5.39
C PRO A 33 -11.00 -24.91 -6.71
N GLN A 34 -11.54 -23.69 -6.70
CA GLN A 34 -12.05 -23.02 -7.90
C GLN A 34 -10.94 -22.61 -8.89
N TYR A 35 -9.69 -22.53 -8.45
CA TYR A 35 -8.56 -22.07 -9.26
C TYR A 35 -7.52 -23.17 -9.52
N VAL A 36 -7.92 -24.44 -9.40
CA VAL A 36 -7.03 -25.59 -9.66
C VAL A 36 -6.59 -25.60 -11.12
N GLY A 37 -5.28 -25.73 -11.34
CA GLY A 37 -4.68 -25.74 -12.68
C GLY A 37 -4.40 -24.36 -13.27
N CYS A 38 -4.74 -23.27 -12.57
CA CYS A 38 -4.39 -21.91 -13.00
C CYS A 38 -2.92 -21.58 -12.73
N ALA A 39 -2.37 -20.70 -13.56
CA ALA A 39 -1.08 -20.05 -13.31
C ALA A 39 -1.28 -18.78 -12.45
N TRP A 40 -0.33 -18.51 -11.56
CA TRP A 40 -0.37 -17.36 -10.67
C TRP A 40 0.65 -16.29 -11.07
N ALA A 41 0.26 -15.03 -10.93
CA ALA A 41 1.13 -13.87 -11.07
C ALA A 41 0.82 -12.88 -9.96
N VAL A 42 1.82 -12.08 -9.56
CA VAL A 42 1.68 -10.99 -8.61
C VAL A 42 1.85 -9.68 -9.37
N VAL A 43 0.96 -8.73 -9.14
CA VAL A 43 1.04 -7.38 -9.72
C VAL A 43 1.31 -6.41 -8.59
N ASP A 44 2.43 -5.70 -8.69
CA ASP A 44 2.80 -4.67 -7.72
C ASP A 44 2.16 -3.32 -8.09
N ILE A 45 1.36 -2.77 -7.19
CA ILE A 45 0.58 -1.54 -7.38
C ILE A 45 0.80 -0.62 -6.19
N ASP A 46 1.22 0.60 -6.49
CA ASP A 46 1.34 1.69 -5.51
C ASP A 46 -0.05 2.24 -5.19
N VAL A 47 -0.66 1.74 -4.12
CA VAL A 47 -2.00 2.14 -3.68
C VAL A 47 -2.06 3.56 -3.12
N THR A 48 -0.91 4.18 -2.81
CA THR A 48 -0.87 5.50 -2.14
C THR A 48 -1.48 6.61 -3.01
N LYS A 49 -1.48 6.42 -4.33
CA LYS A 49 -2.09 7.34 -5.31
C LYS A 49 -3.61 7.48 -5.15
N TYR A 50 -4.25 6.47 -4.55
CA TYR A 50 -5.70 6.38 -4.43
C TYR A 50 -6.22 6.77 -3.04
N LEU A 51 -5.34 7.16 -2.11
CA LEU A 51 -5.69 7.54 -0.73
C LEU A 51 -6.23 8.98 -0.61
N GLY A 52 -6.60 9.59 -1.74
CA GLY A 52 -7.10 10.96 -1.82
C GLY A 52 -6.02 12.03 -1.68
N LYS A 53 -6.45 13.27 -1.47
CA LYS A 53 -5.56 14.43 -1.41
C LYS A 53 -4.71 14.39 -0.14
N ALA A 54 -3.40 14.44 -0.31
CA ALA A 54 -2.45 14.54 0.81
C ALA A 54 -2.73 15.80 1.65
N GLN A 55 -2.87 15.61 2.97
CA GLN A 55 -3.01 16.69 3.94
C GLN A 55 -1.69 16.87 4.70
N LYS A 56 -1.21 18.11 4.81
CA LYS A 56 0.02 18.41 5.55
C LYS A 56 -0.28 18.41 7.04
N LEU A 57 0.44 17.59 7.78
CA LEU A 57 0.35 17.49 9.25
C LEU A 57 1.65 17.99 9.88
N ASN A 58 1.53 18.77 10.96
CA ASN A 58 2.66 19.13 11.82
C ASN A 58 2.64 18.25 13.08
N ILE A 59 3.67 17.44 13.28
CA ILE A 59 3.78 16.52 14.43
C ILE A 59 5.11 16.69 15.15
N THR A 60 5.16 16.27 16.42
CA THR A 60 6.40 16.15 17.19
C THR A 60 6.78 14.68 17.30
N LEU A 61 8.02 14.33 16.95
CA LEU A 61 8.58 12.99 17.06
C LEU A 61 9.88 13.04 17.89
N PRO A 62 10.21 11.99 18.66
CA PRO A 62 11.51 11.88 19.31
C PRO A 62 12.65 11.94 18.28
N GLY A 63 13.70 12.71 18.56
CA GLY A 63 14.81 12.91 17.60
C GLY A 63 15.50 11.61 17.18
N TYR A 64 15.65 10.66 18.11
CA TYR A 64 16.18 9.33 17.81
C TYR A 64 15.32 8.57 16.78
N LEU A 65 13.99 8.64 16.89
CA LEU A 65 13.07 8.01 15.95
C LEU A 65 13.18 8.67 14.57
N LEU A 66 13.27 10.00 14.52
CA LEU A 66 13.41 10.72 13.25
C LEU A 66 14.68 10.31 12.50
N ASN A 67 15.81 10.20 13.20
CA ASN A 67 17.08 9.73 12.62
C ASN A 67 16.98 8.31 12.06
N ARG A 68 16.26 7.42 12.77
CA ARG A 68 16.02 6.04 12.32
C ARG A 68 15.16 5.98 11.06
N ILE A 69 14.16 6.85 10.94
CA ILE A 69 13.33 6.96 9.74
C ILE A 69 14.17 7.47 8.56
N ASP A 70 15.01 8.47 8.79
CA ASP A 70 15.90 9.02 7.74
C ASP A 70 16.85 7.98 7.18
N GLU A 71 17.51 7.23 8.06
CA GLU A 71 18.40 6.14 7.68
C GLU A 71 17.65 5.06 6.90
N TYR A 72 16.44 4.69 7.35
CA TYR A 72 15.63 3.70 6.65
C TYR A 72 15.30 4.14 5.23
N VAL A 73 14.79 5.37 5.05
CA VAL A 73 14.39 5.90 3.74
C VAL A 73 15.58 6.01 2.78
N LEU A 74 16.79 6.30 3.27
CA LEU A 74 18.00 6.32 2.45
C LEU A 74 18.33 4.96 1.81
N HIS A 75 17.96 3.87 2.48
CA HIS A 75 18.23 2.50 2.03
C HIS A 75 17.01 1.81 1.37
N HIS A 76 15.84 2.46 1.38
CA HIS A 76 14.57 1.91 0.88
C HIS A 76 13.92 2.91 -0.08
N PRO A 77 14.36 2.95 -1.36
CA PRO A 77 13.87 3.90 -2.36
C PRO A 77 12.36 3.85 -2.59
N GLU A 78 11.72 2.71 -2.30
CA GLU A 78 10.28 2.50 -2.41
C GLU A 78 9.46 3.42 -1.52
N GLU A 79 9.98 3.83 -0.35
CA GLU A 79 9.27 4.71 0.58
C GLU A 79 9.28 6.19 0.13
N LYS A 80 10.21 6.56 -0.76
CA LYS A 80 10.40 7.89 -1.38
C LYS A 80 10.69 9.07 -0.42
N SER A 81 10.17 9.06 0.80
CA SER A 81 10.27 10.15 1.78
C SER A 81 9.85 9.71 3.20
N ARG A 82 10.12 10.54 4.22
CA ARG A 82 9.58 10.35 5.59
C ARG A 82 8.06 10.20 5.61
N SER A 83 7.36 11.03 4.83
CA SER A 83 5.90 11.01 4.75
C SER A 83 5.38 9.72 4.11
N GLY A 84 6.08 9.22 3.08
CA GLY A 84 5.77 7.94 2.45
C GLY A 84 5.93 6.78 3.43
N PHE A 85 7.07 6.73 4.14
CA PHE A 85 7.31 5.76 5.21
C PHE A 85 6.21 5.76 6.28
N LEU A 86 5.85 6.94 6.80
CA LEU A 86 4.81 7.06 7.82
C LEU A 86 3.44 6.62 7.30
N ALA A 87 3.10 6.93 6.05
CA ALA A 87 1.86 6.49 5.42
C ALA A 87 1.84 4.96 5.23
N SER A 88 2.91 4.38 4.68
CA SER A 88 3.10 2.93 4.51
C SER A 88 2.95 2.18 5.85
N ALA A 89 3.63 2.66 6.89
CA ALA A 89 3.54 2.10 8.24
C ALA A 89 2.12 2.18 8.81
N ALA A 90 1.43 3.32 8.65
CA ALA A 90 0.06 3.49 9.13
C ALA A 90 -0.91 2.56 8.40
N LEU A 91 -0.82 2.46 7.07
CA LEU A 91 -1.63 1.53 6.27
C LEU A 91 -1.43 0.09 6.72
N LYS A 92 -0.17 -0.32 6.93
CA LYS A 92 0.15 -1.67 7.40
C LYS A 92 -0.49 -1.99 8.74
N VAL A 93 -0.55 -1.03 9.67
CA VAL A 93 -1.23 -1.20 10.96
C VAL A 93 -2.75 -1.27 10.79
N LEU A 94 -3.33 -0.40 9.95
CA LEU A 94 -4.78 -0.33 9.74
C LEU A 94 -5.36 -1.50 8.93
N GLN A 95 -4.55 -2.13 8.07
CA GLN A 95 -4.93 -3.31 7.27
C GLN A 95 -4.70 -4.65 7.99
N GLN A 96 -4.04 -4.63 9.17
CA GLN A 96 -3.83 -5.80 10.01
C GLN A 96 -4.94 -6.01 11.05
N GLY A 97 -5.94 -5.11 11.10
CA GLY A 97 -7.19 -5.27 11.87
C GLY A 97 -8.33 -5.73 10.98
#